data_AF-A0AAJ0I2M8-F1
#
_entry.id   AF-A0AAJ0I2M8-F1
#
_cell.length_a   1.000
_cell.length_b   1.000
_cell.length_c   1.000
_cell.angle_alpha   90.00
_cell.angle_beta   90.00
_cell.angle_gamma   90.00
#
_symmetry.space_group_name_H-M   'P 1'
#
loop_
_entity.id
_entity.type
_entity.pdbx_description
1 polymer ?
#
loop_
_entity_poly.entity_id
_entity_poly.type
_entity_poly.pdbx_seq_one_letter_code
_entity_poly.pdbx_strand_id
1 'polypeptide(L)'
;MAAGLKSSNSNTETAPSVMKLVDIDPDGDLRIDATANPCDRYRFRVCSNTLRRQSPVWKQMLFGPWKEARPTDGSAWLVEFPDDPADPLHILLSIIHAKFEPVPPHPTVSRIHSILILAHKYDITSIARPWCSQWLQVASELNPPAAKVVESLYIAWELGDEHLFALRLEQISLQARIDSEGRLVYGENIVLEDEIHLGPHDALDYFRDTYGFT
;
A
#
# COMPACT_ATOMS: atom_id res chain seq x y z
N MET A 1 29.30 54.62 5.95
CA MET A 1 29.58 53.68 7.06
C MET A 1 28.97 52.35 6.70
N ALA A 2 29.83 51.34 6.57
CA ALA A 2 29.55 50.06 5.94
C ALA A 2 28.83 49.08 6.88
N ALA A 3 28.13 48.15 6.23
CA ALA A 3 27.37 47.05 6.77
C ALA A 3 28.15 46.13 7.72
N GLY A 4 27.42 45.53 8.66
CA GLY A 4 27.87 44.38 9.44
C GLY A 4 26.71 43.43 9.68
N LEU A 5 26.49 42.51 8.74
CA LEU A 5 25.63 41.33 8.91
C LEU A 5 26.17 40.50 10.08
N LYS A 6 25.33 40.21 11.08
CA LYS A 6 25.51 39.01 11.91
C LYS A 6 24.72 37.89 11.25
N SER A 7 25.46 36.96 10.64
CA SER A 7 24.95 35.70 10.12
C SER A 7 24.39 34.87 11.27
N SER A 8 23.07 34.77 11.36
CA SER A 8 22.40 33.71 12.11
C SER A 8 22.53 32.42 11.30
N ASN A 9 23.51 31.59 11.67
CA ASN A 9 23.55 30.19 11.25
C ASN A 9 22.37 29.46 11.90
N SER A 10 21.23 29.39 11.21
CA SER A 10 20.23 28.37 11.50
C SER A 10 20.72 27.06 10.87
N ASN A 11 21.56 26.34 11.62
CA ASN A 11 21.65 24.89 11.45
C ASN A 11 20.24 24.35 11.69
N THR A 12 19.54 24.00 10.61
CA THR A 12 18.37 23.13 10.68
C THR A 12 18.88 21.74 11.06
N GLU A 13 19.09 21.56 12.35
CA GLU A 13 19.28 20.27 12.99
C GLU A 13 17.94 19.54 12.87
N THR A 14 17.79 18.76 11.81
CA THR A 14 16.67 17.81 11.64
C THR A 14 16.62 16.95 12.90
N ALA A 15 15.54 17.08 13.66
CA ALA A 15 15.29 16.29 14.86
C ALA A 15 15.51 14.80 14.56
N PRO A 16 16.14 14.03 15.47
CA PRO A 16 16.42 12.62 15.23
C PRO A 16 15.09 11.88 15.02
N SER A 17 14.96 11.21 13.87
CA SER A 17 13.82 10.36 13.54
C SER A 17 13.64 9.31 14.66
N VAL A 18 12.56 9.38 15.42
CA VAL A 18 12.30 8.43 16.51
C VAL A 18 11.79 7.14 15.89
N MET A 19 12.52 6.04 16.09
CA MET A 19 12.10 4.71 15.66
C MET A 19 11.06 4.16 16.63
N LYS A 20 9.86 3.86 16.13
CA LYS A 20 8.77 3.23 16.87
C LYS A 20 8.93 1.71 16.80
N LEU A 21 9.08 1.06 17.95
CA LEU A 21 9.17 -0.40 18.05
C LEU A 21 7.77 -1.00 18.24
N VAL A 22 7.46 -2.06 17.50
CA VAL A 22 6.19 -2.78 17.58
C VAL A 22 6.47 -4.28 17.67
N ASP A 23 6.19 -4.87 18.83
CA ASP A 23 6.32 -6.31 19.04
C ASP A 23 5.01 -7.02 18.67
N ILE A 24 4.93 -7.54 17.44
CA ILE A 24 3.78 -8.32 16.96
C ILE A 24 3.89 -9.77 17.48
N ASP A 25 5.11 -10.31 17.47
CA ASP A 25 5.46 -11.59 18.06
C ASP A 25 6.59 -11.41 19.10
N PRO A 26 6.30 -11.56 20.42
CA PRO A 26 7.30 -11.46 21.48
C PRO A 26 8.45 -12.48 21.39
N ASP A 27 8.22 -13.61 20.70
CA ASP A 27 9.22 -14.65 20.44
C ASP A 27 9.80 -14.55 19.02
N GLY A 28 9.44 -13.51 18.28
CA GLY A 28 9.85 -13.29 16.90
C GLY A 28 11.37 -13.22 16.71
N ASP A 29 11.83 -13.81 15.61
CA ASP A 29 13.24 -13.96 15.22
C ASP A 29 13.67 -12.98 14.12
N LEU A 30 12.72 -12.23 13.53
CA LEU A 30 12.94 -11.28 12.45
C LEU A 30 12.49 -9.88 12.86
N ARG A 31 13.29 -8.87 12.47
CA ARG A 31 12.94 -7.45 12.59
C ARG A 31 12.80 -6.82 11.21
N ILE A 32 11.72 -6.11 10.99
CA ILE A 32 11.41 -5.43 9.72
C ILE A 32 11.31 -3.94 9.96
N ASP A 33 12.14 -3.17 9.28
CA ASP A 33 12.09 -1.71 9.27
C ASP A 33 11.24 -1.22 8.09
N ALA A 34 10.29 -0.33 8.38
CA ALA A 34 9.46 0.34 7.37
C ALA A 34 9.29 1.82 7.71
N THR A 35 8.87 2.62 6.73
CA THR A 35 8.71 4.07 6.88
C THR A 35 7.27 4.48 6.62
N ALA A 36 6.71 5.31 7.49
CA ALA A 36 5.44 6.00 7.21
C ALA A 36 5.69 7.32 6.47
N ASN A 37 6.78 8.00 6.82
CA ASN A 37 7.32 9.19 6.17
C ASN A 37 8.81 9.30 6.58
N PRO A 38 9.60 10.24 6.02
CA PRO A 38 11.03 10.37 6.36
C PRO A 38 11.33 10.57 7.86
N CYS A 39 10.37 11.07 8.63
CA CYS A 39 10.50 11.33 10.06
C CYS A 39 9.96 10.19 10.96
N ASP A 40 9.08 9.34 10.43
CA ASP A 40 8.39 8.28 11.16
C ASP A 40 8.83 6.89 10.67
N ARG A 41 9.74 6.28 11.43
CA ARG A 41 10.24 4.92 11.18
C ARG A 41 9.60 3.93 12.15
N TYR A 42 9.27 2.75 11.64
CA TYR A 42 8.72 1.65 12.41
C TYR A 42 9.64 0.44 12.31
N ARG A 43 9.76 -0.31 13.41
CA ARG A 43 10.45 -1.59 13.47
C ARG A 43 9.52 -2.62 14.07
N PHE A 44 9.12 -3.59 13.25
CA PHE A 44 8.24 -4.68 13.63
C PHE A 44 9.06 -5.90 14.02
N ARG A 45 8.77 -6.49 15.18
CA ARG A 45 9.29 -7.81 15.55
C ARG A 45 8.26 -8.88 15.22
N VAL A 46 8.65 -9.84 14.40
CA VAL A 46 7.77 -10.86 13.81
C VAL A 46 8.43 -12.23 13.76
N CYS A 47 7.63 -13.27 13.50
CA CYS A 47 8.11 -14.63 13.26
C CYS A 47 8.32 -14.88 11.76
N SER A 48 9.57 -15.10 11.35
CA SER A 48 9.96 -15.36 9.96
C SER A 48 9.23 -16.57 9.36
N ASN A 49 8.96 -17.60 10.18
CA ASN A 49 8.24 -18.78 9.76
C ASN A 49 6.76 -18.50 9.49
N THR A 50 6.14 -17.56 10.20
CA THR A 50 4.77 -17.12 9.91
C THR A 50 4.71 -16.44 8.55
N LEU A 51 5.63 -15.51 8.27
CA LEU A 51 5.71 -14.84 6.96
C LEU A 51 5.88 -15.86 5.83
N ARG A 52 6.85 -16.78 5.95
CA ARG A 52 7.12 -17.81 4.94
C ARG A 52 5.94 -18.76 4.68
N ARG A 53 5.13 -19.04 5.69
CA ARG A 53 3.94 -19.90 5.53
C ARG A 53 2.83 -19.21 4.75
N GLN A 54 2.69 -17.89 4.94
CA GLN A 54 1.59 -17.14 4.36
C GLN A 54 1.93 -16.60 2.97
N SER A 55 3.16 -16.13 2.76
CA SER A 55 3.57 -15.46 1.53
C SER A 55 4.66 -16.25 0.79
N PRO A 56 4.45 -16.64 -0.48
CA PRO A 56 5.51 -17.19 -1.31
C PRO A 56 6.60 -16.15 -1.61
N VAL A 57 6.24 -14.86 -1.67
CA VAL A 57 7.18 -13.75 -1.87
C VAL A 57 8.12 -13.62 -0.67
N TRP A 58 7.59 -13.53 0.55
CA TRP A 58 8.45 -13.49 1.75
C TRP A 58 9.23 -14.79 1.94
N LYS A 59 8.66 -15.95 1.58
CA LYS A 59 9.39 -17.22 1.58
C LYS A 59 10.64 -17.14 0.72
N GLN A 60 10.50 -16.66 -0.52
CA GLN A 60 11.63 -16.55 -1.44
C GLN A 60 12.61 -15.46 -0.99
N MET A 61 12.12 -14.31 -0.54
CA MET A 61 12.93 -13.18 -0.08
C MET A 61 13.78 -13.52 1.15
N LEU A 62 13.16 -14.09 2.19
CA LEU A 62 13.79 -14.33 3.50
C LEU A 62 14.60 -15.63 3.56
N PHE A 63 14.30 -16.61 2.70
CA PHE A 63 14.95 -17.92 2.73
C PHE A 63 15.60 -18.31 1.40
N GLY A 64 15.65 -17.38 0.44
CA GLY A 64 16.37 -17.51 -0.82
C GLY A 64 17.75 -16.87 -0.77
N PRO A 65 18.38 -16.64 -1.94
CA PRO A 65 19.75 -16.15 -2.04
C PRO A 65 19.86 -14.61 -1.99
N TRP A 66 18.90 -13.93 -1.36
CA TRP A 66 18.80 -12.46 -1.38
C TRP A 66 19.45 -11.83 -0.14
N LYS A 67 19.66 -10.51 -0.17
CA LYS A 67 20.29 -9.77 0.95
C LYS A 67 19.43 -9.79 2.22
N GLU A 68 18.13 -10.00 2.08
CA GLU A 68 17.15 -10.11 3.15
C GLU A 68 17.19 -11.48 3.85
N ALA A 69 17.95 -12.44 3.33
CA ALA A 69 18.07 -13.76 3.91
C ALA A 69 18.70 -13.73 5.31
N ARG A 70 18.41 -14.78 6.09
CA ARG A 70 18.93 -14.89 7.46
C ARG A 70 20.47 -14.84 7.47
N PRO A 71 21.08 -13.94 8.27
CA PRO A 71 22.53 -13.91 8.45
C PRO A 71 23.06 -15.23 9.03
N THR A 72 24.21 -15.69 8.54
CA THR A 72 24.89 -16.92 8.98
C THR A 72 25.93 -16.67 10.08
N ASP A 73 26.27 -15.41 10.32
CA ASP A 73 27.25 -14.94 11.30
C ASP A 73 26.68 -14.80 12.73
N GLY A 74 25.39 -15.11 12.91
CA GLY A 74 24.69 -14.99 14.20
C GLY A 74 24.26 -13.56 14.54
N SER A 75 24.43 -12.60 13.63
CA SER A 75 23.91 -11.25 13.80
C SER A 75 22.37 -11.22 13.83
N ALA A 76 21.82 -10.11 14.33
CA ALA A 76 20.38 -9.92 14.37
C ALA A 76 19.80 -9.89 12.95
N TRP A 77 18.75 -10.66 12.71
CA TRP A 77 18.07 -10.67 11.41
C TRP A 77 17.19 -9.43 11.26
N LEU A 78 17.74 -8.42 10.58
CA LEU A 78 17.09 -7.15 10.29
C LEU A 78 16.91 -7.00 8.77
N VAL A 79 15.70 -6.67 8.35
CA VAL A 79 15.34 -6.45 6.94
C VAL A 79 14.68 -5.08 6.81
N GLU A 80 14.96 -4.37 5.73
CA GLU A 80 14.38 -3.05 5.45
C GLU A 80 13.41 -3.15 4.26
N PHE A 81 12.19 -2.65 4.44
CA PHE A 81 11.18 -2.48 3.39
C PHE A 81 10.94 -0.97 3.16
N PRO A 82 11.86 -0.27 2.47
CA PRO A 82 11.78 1.19 2.32
C PRO A 82 10.57 1.64 1.49
N ASP A 83 10.12 0.81 0.56
CA ASP A 83 8.99 1.12 -0.34
C ASP A 83 7.63 0.73 0.24
N ASP A 84 7.61 0.12 1.44
CA ASP A 84 6.36 -0.29 2.09
C ASP A 84 5.90 0.74 3.12
N PRO A 85 4.68 1.28 2.98
CA PRO A 85 4.10 2.14 3.99
C PRO A 85 3.88 1.35 5.30
N ALA A 86 4.34 1.92 6.41
CA ALA A 86 4.33 1.22 7.70
C ALA A 86 2.92 0.84 8.21
N ASP A 87 1.88 1.64 7.94
CA ASP A 87 0.51 1.35 8.42
C ASP A 87 -0.11 0.09 7.78
N PRO A 88 -0.23 -0.04 6.44
CA PRO A 88 -0.75 -1.26 5.84
C PRO A 88 0.14 -2.47 6.12
N LEU A 89 1.47 -2.30 6.18
CA LEU A 89 2.38 -3.38 6.53
C LEU A 89 2.13 -3.88 7.96
N HIS A 90 1.97 -2.98 8.93
CA HIS A 90 1.63 -3.34 10.32
C HIS A 90 0.35 -4.17 10.38
N ILE A 91 -0.70 -3.77 9.65
CA ILE A 91 -1.98 -4.49 9.62
C ILE A 91 -1.78 -5.90 9.05
N LEU A 92 -1.12 -6.04 7.90
CA LEU A 92 -0.89 -7.34 7.27
C LEU A 92 -0.04 -8.27 8.15
N LEU A 93 1.06 -7.75 8.72
CA LEU A 93 1.90 -8.48 9.65
C LEU A 93 1.10 -8.90 10.89
N SER A 94 0.17 -8.09 11.38
CA SER A 94 -0.64 -8.44 12.54
C SER A 94 -1.66 -9.53 12.20
N ILE A 95 -2.35 -9.42 11.07
CA ILE A 95 -3.32 -10.43 10.60
C ILE A 95 -2.66 -11.81 10.48
N ILE A 96 -1.50 -11.91 9.83
CA ILE A 96 -0.81 -13.20 9.65
C ILE A 96 -0.33 -13.83 10.98
N HIS A 97 -0.14 -13.01 12.02
CA HIS A 97 0.19 -13.46 13.38
C HIS A 97 -1.05 -13.61 14.28
N ALA A 98 -2.25 -13.57 13.71
CA ALA A 98 -3.53 -13.63 14.44
C ALA A 98 -3.68 -12.54 15.52
N LYS A 99 -3.14 -11.35 15.25
CA LYS A 99 -3.31 -10.12 16.03
C LYS A 99 -4.24 -9.20 15.25
N PHE A 100 -5.49 -9.09 15.68
CA PHE A 100 -6.53 -8.40 14.92
C PHE A 100 -6.83 -7.00 15.44
N GLU A 101 -6.26 -6.61 16.58
CA GLU A 101 -6.44 -5.30 17.21
C GLU A 101 -6.06 -4.13 16.28
N PRO A 102 -5.01 -4.23 15.44
CA PRO A 102 -4.67 -3.15 14.50
C PRO A 102 -5.61 -3.08 13.29
N VAL A 103 -6.45 -4.09 13.06
CA VAL A 103 -7.38 -4.10 11.93
C VAL A 103 -8.51 -3.11 12.22
N PRO A 104 -8.67 -2.06 11.41
CA PRO A 104 -9.71 -1.06 11.64
C PRO A 104 -11.12 -1.67 11.58
N PRO A 105 -11.99 -1.42 12.57
CA PRO A 105 -13.38 -1.86 12.50
C PRO A 105 -14.18 -1.07 11.44
N HIS A 106 -13.73 0.14 11.10
CA HIS A 106 -14.33 0.99 10.06
C HIS A 106 -13.21 1.64 9.23
N PRO A 107 -12.59 0.90 8.29
CA PRO A 107 -11.54 1.46 7.45
C PRO A 107 -12.09 2.48 6.46
N THR A 108 -11.24 3.40 6.00
CA THR A 108 -11.52 4.24 4.84
C THR A 108 -11.19 3.49 3.55
N VAL A 109 -11.78 3.91 2.41
CA VAL A 109 -11.47 3.36 1.08
C VAL A 109 -9.97 3.38 0.81
N SER A 110 -9.27 4.51 1.04
CA SER A 110 -7.80 4.59 0.88
C SER A 110 -7.06 3.57 1.71
N ARG A 111 -7.49 3.33 2.95
CA ARG A 111 -6.78 2.41 3.84
C ARG A 111 -6.95 0.97 3.37
N ILE A 112 -8.15 0.58 2.94
CA ILE A 112 -8.39 -0.73 2.31
C ILE A 112 -7.51 -0.87 1.06
N HIS A 113 -7.53 0.14 0.19
CA HIS A 113 -6.73 0.17 -1.03
C HIS A 113 -5.23 -0.06 -0.75
N SER A 114 -4.64 0.70 0.18
CA SER A 114 -3.24 0.54 0.56
C SER A 114 -2.92 -0.83 1.17
N ILE A 115 -3.83 -1.41 1.96
CA ILE A 115 -3.68 -2.77 2.49
C ILE A 115 -3.66 -3.79 1.35
N LEU A 116 -4.59 -3.67 0.40
CA LEU A 116 -4.72 -4.60 -0.71
C LEU A 116 -3.58 -4.51 -1.72
N ILE A 117 -3.01 -3.31 -1.96
CA ILE A 117 -1.77 -3.17 -2.74
C ILE A 117 -0.64 -3.99 -2.12
N LEU A 118 -0.41 -3.86 -0.81
CA LEU A 118 0.65 -4.64 -0.15
C LEU A 118 0.30 -6.12 -0.09
N ALA A 119 -0.97 -6.48 0.11
CA ALA A 119 -1.40 -7.87 0.12
C ALA A 119 -1.14 -8.53 -1.24
N HIS A 120 -1.42 -7.83 -2.34
CA HIS A 120 -1.11 -8.26 -3.69
C HIS A 120 0.40 -8.39 -3.90
N LYS A 121 1.19 -7.36 -3.52
CA LYS A 121 2.66 -7.37 -3.62
C LYS A 121 3.31 -8.60 -2.97
N TYR A 122 2.75 -9.05 -1.85
CA TYR A 122 3.25 -10.20 -1.12
C TYR A 122 2.49 -11.50 -1.38
N ASP A 123 1.53 -11.51 -2.32
CA ASP A 123 0.70 -12.67 -2.66
C ASP A 123 0.01 -13.29 -1.43
N ILE A 124 -0.68 -12.43 -0.67
CA ILE A 124 -1.39 -12.79 0.58
C ILE A 124 -2.81 -12.21 0.63
N THR A 125 -3.39 -11.78 -0.47
CA THR A 125 -4.75 -11.20 -0.53
C THR A 125 -5.81 -12.09 0.14
N SER A 126 -5.61 -13.41 0.09
CA SER A 126 -6.51 -14.38 0.74
C SER A 126 -6.69 -14.16 2.25
N ILE A 127 -5.75 -13.49 2.95
CA ILE A 127 -5.90 -13.19 4.38
C ILE A 127 -6.99 -12.15 4.65
N ALA A 128 -7.37 -11.35 3.66
CA ALA A 128 -8.44 -10.34 3.77
C ALA A 128 -9.85 -10.96 3.78
N ARG A 129 -10.00 -12.26 3.45
CA ARG A 129 -11.29 -12.96 3.36
C ARG A 129 -12.29 -12.67 4.48
N PRO A 130 -11.89 -12.63 5.77
CA PRO A 130 -12.83 -12.35 6.86
C PRO A 130 -13.49 -10.97 6.77
N TRP A 131 -12.85 -10.01 6.10
CA TRP A 131 -13.31 -8.63 6.00
C TRP A 131 -13.85 -8.25 4.61
N CYS A 132 -13.75 -9.14 3.61
CA CYS A 132 -14.14 -8.86 2.23
C CYS A 132 -15.51 -8.19 2.10
N SER A 133 -16.56 -8.78 2.69
CA SER A 133 -17.92 -8.23 2.62
C SER A 133 -18.00 -6.80 3.19
N GLN A 134 -17.35 -6.58 4.33
CA GLN A 134 -17.33 -5.28 4.98
C GLN A 134 -16.54 -4.24 4.17
N TRP A 135 -15.37 -4.62 3.65
CA TRP A 135 -14.52 -3.74 2.87
C TRP A 135 -15.15 -3.37 1.53
N LEU A 136 -15.82 -4.31 0.88
CA LEU A 136 -16.62 -4.06 -0.32
C LEU A 136 -17.78 -3.11 -0.03
N GLN A 137 -18.50 -3.29 1.09
CA GLN A 137 -19.55 -2.36 1.49
C GLN A 137 -19.02 -0.93 1.65
N VAL A 138 -17.83 -0.75 2.24
CA VAL A 138 -17.17 0.56 2.35
C VAL A 138 -16.78 1.12 0.98
N ALA A 139 -16.28 0.27 0.08
CA ALA A 139 -15.90 0.67 -1.28
C ALA A 139 -17.11 1.01 -2.18
N SER A 140 -18.30 0.51 -1.86
CA SER A 140 -19.55 0.70 -2.61
C SER A 140 -20.29 2.01 -2.32
N GLU A 141 -19.63 3.03 -1.77
CA GLU A 141 -20.23 4.36 -1.57
C GLU A 141 -20.85 4.90 -2.87
N LEU A 142 -22.08 5.42 -2.83
CA LEU A 142 -22.83 5.74 -4.07
C LEU A 142 -22.19 6.89 -4.88
N ASN A 143 -21.74 7.95 -4.21
CA ASN A 143 -21.23 9.17 -4.88
C ASN A 143 -19.88 9.60 -4.29
N PRO A 144 -18.84 8.77 -4.41
CA PRO A 144 -17.58 9.07 -3.77
C PRO A 144 -16.77 10.05 -4.66
N PRO A 145 -15.83 10.82 -4.08
CA PRO A 145 -14.93 11.67 -4.85
C PRO A 145 -14.16 10.88 -5.92
N ALA A 146 -13.71 11.53 -6.99
CA ALA A 146 -13.04 10.86 -8.12
C ALA A 146 -11.89 9.92 -7.69
N ALA A 147 -11.03 10.36 -6.76
CA ALA A 147 -9.94 9.51 -6.25
C ALA A 147 -10.44 8.21 -5.60
N LYS A 148 -11.60 8.27 -4.95
CA LYS A 148 -12.23 7.12 -4.29
C LYS A 148 -12.91 6.17 -5.27
N VAL A 149 -13.33 6.65 -6.43
CA VAL A 149 -13.84 5.81 -7.52
C VAL A 149 -12.72 4.91 -8.03
N VAL A 150 -11.53 5.47 -8.25
CA VAL A 150 -10.34 4.73 -8.71
C VAL A 150 -9.88 3.71 -7.65
N GLU A 151 -9.75 4.12 -6.39
CA GLU A 151 -9.42 3.19 -5.29
C GLU A 151 -10.48 2.07 -5.16
N SER A 152 -11.77 2.41 -5.31
CA SER A 152 -12.88 1.45 -5.26
C SER A 152 -12.86 0.45 -6.42
N LEU A 153 -12.49 0.89 -7.63
CA LEU A 153 -12.29 0.01 -8.78
C LEU A 153 -11.23 -1.07 -8.47
N TYR A 154 -10.08 -0.67 -7.95
CA TYR A 154 -9.01 -1.61 -7.58
C TYR A 154 -9.45 -2.56 -6.46
N ILE A 155 -10.12 -2.05 -5.42
CA ILE A 155 -10.64 -2.89 -4.33
C ILE A 155 -11.61 -3.95 -4.86
N ALA A 156 -12.52 -3.55 -5.76
CA ALA A 156 -13.47 -4.48 -6.38
C ALA A 156 -12.76 -5.56 -7.19
N TRP A 157 -11.74 -5.20 -7.96
CA TRP A 157 -10.93 -6.15 -8.72
C TRP A 157 -10.18 -7.13 -7.81
N GLU A 158 -9.41 -6.62 -6.85
CA GLU A 158 -8.55 -7.45 -6.00
C GLU A 158 -9.36 -8.38 -5.09
N LEU A 159 -10.58 -7.98 -4.69
CA LEU A 159 -11.50 -8.81 -3.90
C LEU A 159 -12.47 -9.65 -4.74
N GLY A 160 -12.50 -9.47 -6.05
CA GLY A 160 -13.33 -10.25 -6.98
C GLY A 160 -14.82 -9.90 -6.98
N ASP A 161 -15.19 -8.64 -6.70
CA ASP A 161 -16.57 -8.15 -6.83
C ASP A 161 -16.81 -7.59 -8.24
N GLU A 162 -17.33 -8.43 -9.13
CA GLU A 162 -17.58 -8.11 -10.53
C GLU A 162 -18.56 -6.95 -10.71
N HIS A 163 -19.59 -6.87 -9.86
CA HIS A 163 -20.62 -5.85 -9.97
C HIS A 163 -20.07 -4.45 -9.64
N LEU A 164 -19.36 -4.33 -8.52
CA LEU A 164 -18.73 -3.08 -8.12
C LEU A 164 -17.64 -2.67 -9.11
N PHE A 165 -16.87 -3.63 -9.62
CA PHE A 165 -15.85 -3.37 -10.62
C PHE A 165 -16.49 -2.76 -11.89
N ALA A 166 -17.51 -3.41 -12.45
CA ALA A 166 -18.21 -2.93 -13.64
C ALA A 166 -18.84 -1.54 -13.41
N LEU A 167 -19.46 -1.32 -12.25
CA LEU A 167 -20.06 -0.04 -11.88
C LEU A 167 -19.03 1.10 -11.87
N ARG A 168 -17.86 0.88 -11.25
CA ARG A 168 -16.79 1.88 -11.18
C ARG A 168 -16.14 2.11 -12.53
N LEU A 169 -15.97 1.04 -13.30
CA LEU A 169 -15.44 1.12 -14.66
C LEU A 169 -16.33 1.97 -15.54
N GLU A 170 -17.64 1.73 -15.54
CA GLU A 170 -18.63 2.53 -16.27
C GLU A 170 -18.59 4.00 -15.83
N GLN A 171 -18.55 4.26 -14.52
CA GLN A 171 -18.48 5.61 -13.96
C GLN A 171 -17.22 6.36 -14.44
N ILE A 172 -16.07 5.69 -14.51
CA ILE A 172 -14.83 6.26 -15.04
C ILE A 172 -14.98 6.52 -16.53
N SER A 173 -15.44 5.55 -17.33
CA SER A 173 -15.62 5.70 -18.78
C SER A 173 -16.51 6.88 -19.17
N LEU A 174 -17.57 7.14 -18.41
CA LEU A 174 -18.52 8.21 -18.70
C LEU A 174 -17.98 9.63 -18.43
N GLN A 175 -16.95 9.77 -17.58
CA GLN A 175 -16.44 11.07 -17.14
C GLN A 175 -14.96 11.28 -17.48
N ALA A 176 -14.29 10.24 -17.97
CA ALA A 176 -12.93 10.32 -18.47
C ALA A 176 -12.89 11.20 -19.72
N ARG A 177 -11.77 11.90 -19.89
CA ARG A 177 -11.50 12.76 -21.05
C ARG A 177 -10.03 12.67 -21.42
N ILE A 178 -9.71 13.17 -22.61
CA ILE A 178 -8.32 13.37 -23.03
C ILE A 178 -7.88 14.78 -22.63
N ASP A 179 -6.74 14.90 -21.94
CA ASP A 179 -6.12 16.19 -21.61
C ASP A 179 -5.39 16.81 -22.82
N SER A 180 -4.80 17.99 -22.64
CA SER A 180 -4.05 18.67 -23.69
C SER A 180 -2.78 17.93 -24.13
N GLU A 181 -2.31 16.97 -23.34
CA GLU A 181 -1.12 16.15 -23.61
C GLU A 181 -1.50 14.81 -24.28
N GLY A 182 -2.78 14.58 -24.57
CA GLY A 182 -3.26 13.34 -25.18
C GLY A 182 -3.45 12.18 -24.20
N ARG A 183 -3.44 12.45 -22.88
CA ARG A 183 -3.55 11.41 -21.85
C ARG A 183 -4.98 11.26 -21.35
N LEU A 184 -5.33 10.03 -20.97
CA LEU A 184 -6.61 9.73 -20.36
C LEU A 184 -6.65 10.21 -18.90
N VAL A 185 -7.55 11.14 -18.60
CA VAL A 185 -7.73 11.73 -17.27
C VAL A 185 -9.15 11.57 -16.76
N TYR A 186 -9.29 11.42 -15.44
CA TYR A 186 -10.56 11.29 -14.72
C TYR A 186 -10.63 12.31 -13.57
N GLY A 187 -11.82 12.87 -13.31
CA GLY A 187 -11.96 13.95 -12.32
C GLY A 187 -11.13 15.19 -12.67
N GLU A 188 -10.73 15.98 -11.67
CA GLU A 188 -9.96 17.21 -11.93
C GLU A 188 -8.51 16.94 -12.35
N ASN A 189 -7.81 16.05 -11.64
CA ASN A 189 -6.35 15.91 -11.73
C ASN A 189 -5.83 14.44 -11.70
N ILE A 190 -6.67 13.44 -11.98
CA ILE A 190 -6.22 12.03 -11.98
C ILE A 190 -5.85 11.65 -13.39
N VAL A 191 -4.56 11.41 -13.63
CA VAL A 191 -4.07 10.84 -14.89
C VAL A 191 -4.14 9.33 -14.75
N LEU A 192 -5.10 8.69 -15.42
CA LEU A 192 -5.33 7.25 -15.28
C LEU A 192 -4.13 6.44 -15.76
N GLU A 193 -3.34 6.97 -16.69
CA GLU A 193 -2.13 6.32 -17.20
C GLU A 193 -0.99 6.25 -16.17
N ASP A 194 -1.00 7.14 -15.17
CA ASP A 194 0.00 7.14 -14.09
C ASP A 194 -0.43 6.19 -12.93
N GLU A 195 -1.68 5.74 -12.91
CA GLU A 195 -2.23 4.86 -11.89
C GLU A 195 -1.82 3.40 -12.14
N ILE A 196 -0.73 2.98 -11.50
CA ILE A 196 -0.18 1.60 -11.60
C ILE A 196 -1.10 0.51 -10.99
N HIS A 197 -2.16 0.90 -10.28
CA HIS A 197 -3.06 0.02 -9.54
C HIS A 197 -4.53 0.27 -9.93
N LEU A 198 -4.85 0.20 -11.23
CA LEU A 198 -6.24 0.32 -11.72
C LEU A 198 -7.02 -1.01 -11.73
N GLY A 199 -6.34 -2.13 -11.51
CA GLY A 199 -6.91 -3.47 -11.60
C GLY A 199 -6.12 -4.33 -12.60
N PRO A 200 -6.77 -5.03 -13.54
CA PRO A 200 -6.06 -5.90 -14.47
C PRO A 200 -5.12 -5.10 -15.37
N HIS A 201 -3.99 -5.70 -15.76
CA HIS A 201 -2.91 -5.01 -16.50
C HIS A 201 -3.37 -4.37 -17.83
N ASP A 202 -4.48 -4.82 -18.40
CA ASP A 202 -5.09 -4.34 -19.64
C ASP A 202 -6.31 -3.44 -19.43
N ALA A 203 -6.61 -3.00 -18.20
CA ALA A 203 -7.77 -2.16 -17.91
C ALA A 203 -7.80 -0.88 -18.76
N LEU A 204 -6.64 -0.22 -18.92
CA LEU A 204 -6.48 0.98 -19.74
C LEU A 204 -6.64 0.71 -21.24
N ASP A 205 -6.15 -0.42 -21.72
CA ASP A 205 -6.31 -0.83 -23.11
C ASP A 205 -7.78 -1.12 -23.40
N TYR A 206 -8.47 -1.82 -22.49
CA TYR A 206 -9.91 -2.03 -22.56
C TYR A 206 -10.69 -0.70 -22.59
N PHE A 207 -10.29 0.29 -21.78
CA PHE A 207 -10.91 1.64 -21.81
C PHE A 207 -10.78 2.29 -23.20
N ARG A 208 -9.58 2.26 -23.79
CA ARG A 208 -9.32 2.88 -25.10
C ARG A 208 -10.09 2.18 -26.22
N ASP A 209 -10.05 0.85 -26.25
CA ASP A 209 -10.65 0.04 -27.31
C ASP A 209 -12.18 0.04 -27.26
N THR A 210 -12.76 -0.01 -26.05
CA THR A 210 -14.22 -0.14 -25.88
C THR A 210 -14.93 1.18 -26.08
N TYR A 211 -14.32 2.30 -25.68
CA TYR A 211 -14.98 3.61 -25.64
C TYR A 211 -14.45 4.60 -26.68
N GLY A 212 -13.53 4.18 -27.55
CA GLY A 212 -13.12 4.96 -28.73
C GLY A 212 -12.26 6.17 -28.40
N PHE A 213 -11.50 6.12 -27.31
CA PHE A 213 -10.48 7.12 -26.98
C PHE A 213 -9.22 6.82 -27.80
N THR A 214 -9.20 7.25 -29.06
CA THR A 214 -8.02 7.24 -29.95
C THR A 214 -7.34 8.60 -30.00
#